data_AF-A0A3N5MGT1-F1
#
_entry.id   AF-A0A3N5MGT1-F1
#
_cell.length_a   1.000
_cell.length_b   1.000
_cell.length_c   1.000
_cell.angle_alpha   90.00
_cell.angle_beta   90.00
_cell.angle_gamma   90.00
#
_symmetry.space_group_name_H-M   'P 1'
#
loop_
_entity.id
_entity.type
_entity.pdbx_description
1 polymer ?
#
loop_
_entity_poly.entity_id
_entity_poly.type
_entity_poly.pdbx_seq_one_letter_code
_entity_poly.pdbx_strand_id
1 'polypeptide(L)'
;MSERKIWGTVVCHRRDEYGEIFVADDGPLRTLYFGDGIMQSTIRPCHPGSLVEDYSQTMMSALLFKNDPRSVLLIGLGGCSLVHFLMTAFPECY
;
A
#
# COMPACT_ATOMS: atom_id res chain seq x y z
N MET A 1 -13.49 -16.56 -19.18
CA MET A 1 -12.36 -15.64 -18.87
C MET A 1 -12.94 -14.53 -18.02
N SER A 2 -12.70 -14.54 -16.71
CA SER A 2 -13.19 -13.45 -15.84
C SER A 2 -12.45 -12.17 -16.20
N GLU A 3 -13.18 -11.06 -16.35
CA GLU A 3 -12.58 -9.73 -16.47
C GLU A 3 -11.61 -9.47 -15.31
N ARG A 4 -10.37 -9.10 -15.62
CA ARG A 4 -9.41 -8.67 -14.59
C ARG A 4 -9.95 -7.40 -13.93
N LYS A 5 -10.12 -7.42 -12.61
CA LYS A 5 -10.61 -6.27 -11.81
C LYS A 5 -9.48 -5.27 -11.53
N ILE A 6 -8.80 -4.79 -12.57
CA ILE A 6 -7.76 -3.78 -12.46
C ILE A 6 -8.36 -2.44 -12.87
N TRP A 7 -8.25 -1.43 -12.01
CA TRP A 7 -8.78 -0.09 -12.27
C TRP A 7 -7.65 0.88 -12.63
N GLY A 8 -7.85 1.68 -13.67
CA GLY A 8 -6.85 2.62 -14.18
C GLY A 8 -5.96 2.05 -15.29
N THR A 9 -4.98 2.83 -15.71
CA THR A 9 -4.00 2.46 -16.75
C THR A 9 -2.88 1.63 -16.12
N VAL A 10 -2.63 0.42 -16.62
CA VAL A 10 -1.51 -0.39 -16.15
C VAL A 10 -0.19 0.26 -16.55
N VAL A 11 0.55 0.75 -15.56
CA VAL A 11 1.87 1.40 -15.73
C VAL A 11 3.02 0.45 -15.49
N CYS A 12 2.78 -0.66 -14.78
CA CYS A 12 3.76 -1.73 -14.61
C CYS A 12 3.05 -3.09 -14.57
N HIS A 13 3.64 -4.08 -15.25
CA HIS A 13 3.23 -5.48 -15.18
C HIS A 13 4.48 -6.35 -15.04
N ARG A 14 4.49 -7.22 -14.02
CA ARG A 14 5.55 -8.17 -13.72
C ARG A 14 4.94 -9.52 -13.36
N ARG A 15 5.78 -10.55 -13.35
CA ARG A 15 5.44 -11.88 -12.87
C ARG A 15 6.62 -12.43 -12.09
N ASP A 16 6.33 -13.09 -10.99
CA ASP A 16 7.31 -13.86 -10.21
C ASP A 16 6.84 -15.32 -10.03
N GLU A 17 7.46 -16.04 -9.09
CA GLU A 17 7.09 -17.42 -8.76
C GLU A 17 5.71 -17.55 -8.08
N TYR A 18 5.20 -16.46 -7.50
CA TYR A 18 3.93 -16.41 -6.77
C TYR A 18 2.76 -15.92 -7.64
N GLY A 19 3.03 -15.23 -8.74
CA GLY A 19 2.02 -14.93 -9.75
C GLY A 19 2.24 -13.61 -10.49
N GLU A 20 1.15 -13.10 -11.03
CA GLU A 20 1.12 -11.83 -11.76
C GLU A 20 1.08 -10.64 -10.79
N ILE A 21 1.77 -9.56 -11.13
CA ILE A 21 1.85 -8.32 -10.35
C ILE A 21 1.55 -7.14 -11.28
N PHE A 22 0.58 -6.31 -10.93
CA PHE A 22 0.21 -5.13 -11.69
C PHE A 22 0.28 -3.88 -10.83
N VAL A 23 0.74 -2.78 -11.43
CA VAL A 23 0.57 -1.44 -10.89
C VAL A 23 -0.27 -0.66 -11.89
N ALA A 24 -1.42 -0.17 -11.46
CA ALA A 24 -2.29 0.67 -12.27
C ALA A 24 -2.41 2.07 -11.68
N ASP A 25 -2.55 3.06 -12.54
CA ASP A 25 -2.63 4.48 -12.23
C ASP A 25 -3.90 5.06 -12.84
N ASP A 26 -4.75 5.69 -12.03
CA ASP A 26 -5.97 6.35 -12.48
C ASP A 26 -5.88 7.89 -12.48
N GLY A 27 -4.70 8.44 -12.14
CA GLY A 27 -4.45 9.86 -11.94
C GLY A 27 -4.24 10.19 -10.46
N PRO A 28 -5.30 10.23 -9.63
CA PRO A 28 -5.18 10.54 -8.21
C PRO A 28 -4.59 9.38 -7.40
N LEU A 29 -4.78 8.13 -7.82
CA LEU A 29 -4.40 6.93 -7.10
C LEU A 29 -3.51 6.02 -7.95
N ARG A 30 -2.65 5.28 -7.26
CA ARG A 30 -1.86 4.21 -7.84
C ARG A 30 -2.04 2.95 -7.00
N THR A 31 -2.47 1.87 -7.62
CA THR A 31 -2.87 0.63 -6.93
C THR A 31 -2.01 -0.54 -7.40
N LEU A 32 -1.53 -1.32 -6.42
CA LEU A 32 -0.86 -2.60 -6.60
C LEU A 32 -1.89 -3.73 -6.58
N TYR A 33 -1.82 -4.62 -7.56
CA TYR A 33 -2.64 -5.81 -7.67
C TYR A 33 -1.79 -7.06 -7.80
N PHE A 34 -2.27 -8.19 -7.26
CA PHE A 34 -1.66 -9.51 -7.41
C PHE A 34 -2.62 -10.51 -8.07
N GLY A 35 -2.04 -11.53 -8.71
CA GLY A 35 -2.75 -12.64 -9.34
C GLY A 35 -3.79 -12.15 -10.35
N ASP A 36 -5.03 -12.58 -10.20
CA ASP A 36 -6.13 -12.26 -11.12
C ASP A 36 -6.75 -10.87 -10.88
N GLY A 37 -5.96 -9.90 -10.42
CA GLY A 37 -6.41 -8.53 -10.15
C GLY A 37 -6.96 -8.34 -8.74
N ILE A 38 -6.45 -9.09 -7.76
CA ILE A 38 -6.77 -8.86 -6.35
C ILE A 38 -6.04 -7.58 -5.92
N MET A 39 -6.82 -6.56 -5.52
CA MET A 39 -6.27 -5.31 -5.00
C MET A 39 -5.50 -5.59 -3.71
N GLN A 40 -4.25 -5.12 -3.66
CA GLN A 40 -3.39 -5.27 -2.49
C GLN A 40 -3.35 -3.97 -1.69
N SER A 41 -2.82 -2.90 -2.27
CA SER A 41 -2.76 -1.57 -1.64
C SER A 41 -2.78 -0.46 -2.67
N THR A 42 -3.21 0.71 -2.21
CA THR A 42 -3.29 1.93 -2.99
C THR A 42 -2.51 3.03 -2.29
N ILE A 43 -1.92 3.90 -3.09
CA ILE A 43 -1.25 5.11 -2.63
C ILE A 43 -1.78 6.32 -3.40
N ARG A 44 -1.77 7.48 -2.75
CA ARG A 44 -1.84 8.79 -3.42
C ARG A 44 -0.43 9.23 -3.76
N PRO A 45 0.02 9.22 -5.03
CA PRO A 45 1.40 9.60 -5.36
C PRO A 45 1.76 11.02 -4.91
N CYS A 46 0.80 11.94 -4.89
CA CYS A 46 0.99 13.32 -4.41
C CYS A 46 1.08 13.44 -2.88
N HIS A 47 0.63 12.43 -2.13
CA HIS A 47 0.66 12.44 -0.67
C HIS A 47 0.80 10.99 -0.12
N PRO A 48 1.99 10.38 -0.27
CA PRO A 48 2.18 8.95 -0.05
C PRO A 48 1.96 8.52 1.42
N GLY A 49 2.09 9.43 2.37
CA GLY A 49 1.81 9.17 3.79
C GLY A 49 0.32 9.07 4.15
N SER A 50 -0.60 9.41 3.23
CA SER A 50 -2.04 9.26 3.49
C SER A 50 -2.50 7.86 3.13
N LEU A 51 -2.89 7.10 4.15
CA LEU A 51 -3.49 5.79 3.99
C LEU A 51 -4.83 5.87 3.24
N VAL A 52 -5.03 4.99 2.27
CA VAL A 52 -6.23 4.96 1.42
C VAL A 52 -7.25 3.97 1.96
N GLU A 53 -6.82 2.75 2.30
CA GLU A 53 -7.70 1.68 2.74
C GLU A 53 -8.01 1.73 4.23
N ASP A 54 -9.28 1.55 4.60
CA ASP A 54 -9.76 1.54 5.98
C ASP A 54 -9.05 0.49 6.85
N TYR A 55 -8.73 -0.68 6.28
CA TYR A 55 -7.99 -1.71 7.02
C TYR A 55 -6.59 -1.22 7.41
N SER A 56 -5.91 -0.47 6.53
CA SER A 56 -4.56 0.05 6.78
C SER A 56 -4.59 1.14 7.85
N GLN A 57 -5.62 2.00 7.84
CA GLN A 57 -5.87 2.97 8.89
C GLN A 57 -6.16 2.28 10.23
N THR A 58 -6.96 1.21 10.21
CA THR A 58 -7.30 0.44 11.40
C THR A 58 -6.06 -0.22 12.01
N MET A 59 -5.14 -0.75 11.20
CA MET A 59 -3.86 -1.30 11.69
C MET A 59 -3.04 -0.27 12.49
N MET A 60 -3.16 1.02 12.16
CA MET A 60 -2.46 2.10 12.89
C MET A 60 -3.12 2.47 14.22
N SER A 61 -4.28 1.90 14.57
CA SER A 61 -4.96 2.16 15.85
C SER A 61 -4.10 1.81 17.07
N ALA A 62 -3.12 0.91 16.93
CA ALA A 62 -2.16 0.61 17.99
C ALA A 62 -1.38 1.86 18.47
N LEU A 63 -1.19 2.84 17.59
CA LEU A 63 -0.48 4.09 17.90
C LEU A 63 -1.24 4.98 18.88
N LEU A 64 -2.57 4.82 19.03
CA LEU A 64 -3.35 5.53 20.05
C LEU A 64 -2.87 5.22 21.47
N PHE A 65 -2.26 4.04 21.67
CA PHE A 65 -1.69 3.60 22.94
C PHE A 65 -0.18 3.79 23.02
N LYS A 66 0.50 3.94 21.87
CA LYS A 66 1.95 4.15 21.75
C LYS A 66 2.23 5.30 20.78
N ASN A 67 2.11 6.53 21.30
CA ASN A 67 2.19 7.77 20.53
C ASN A 67 3.61 8.17 20.07
N ASP A 68 4.66 7.47 20.51
CA ASP A 68 6.05 7.71 20.11
C ASP A 68 6.77 6.35 19.93
N PRO A 69 6.47 5.62 18.85
CA PRO A 69 7.19 4.40 18.53
C PRO A 69 8.64 4.74 18.14
N ARG A 70 9.60 4.05 18.75
CA ARG A 70 11.03 4.21 18.40
C ARG A 70 11.48 3.26 17.30
N SER A 71 10.83 2.11 17.20
CA SER A 71 11.05 1.11 16.17
C SER A 71 9.73 0.38 15.87
N VAL A 72 9.54 -0.02 14.61
CA VAL A 72 8.36 -0.76 14.16
C VAL A 72 8.80 -1.91 13.25
N LEU A 73 8.33 -3.11 13.54
CA LEU A 73 8.48 -4.26 12.66
C LEU A 73 7.23 -4.41 11.78
N LEU A 74 7.40 -4.32 10.47
CA LEU A 74 6.36 -4.64 9.49
C LEU A 74 6.65 -6.02 8.90
N ILE A 75 5.71 -6.96 9.06
CA ILE A 75 5.79 -8.29 8.43
C ILE A 75 4.97 -8.25 7.15
N GLY A 76 5.67 -8.24 6.02
CA GLY A 76 5.10 -7.96 4.71
C GLY A 76 5.17 -6.47 4.37
N LEU A 77 5.38 -6.17 3.09
CA LEU A 77 5.62 -4.80 2.60
C LEU A 77 4.41 -4.23 1.85
N GLY A 78 3.72 -5.08 1.07
CA GLY A 78 2.67 -4.63 0.16
C GLY A 78 3.18 -3.56 -0.81
N GLY A 79 2.39 -2.52 -1.03
CA GLY A 79 2.77 -1.30 -1.78
C GLY A 79 3.39 -0.20 -0.91
N CYS A 80 3.95 -0.53 0.24
CA CYS A 80 4.61 0.40 1.16
C CYS A 80 3.73 1.50 1.79
N SER A 81 2.40 1.46 1.67
CA SER A 81 1.52 2.53 2.22
C SER A 81 1.71 2.72 3.73
N LEU A 82 1.86 1.64 4.51
CA LEU A 82 2.13 1.72 5.95
C LEU A 82 3.52 2.31 6.25
N VAL A 83 4.53 1.96 5.44
CA VAL A 83 5.90 2.51 5.58
C VAL A 83 5.87 4.01 5.34
N HIS A 84 5.22 4.46 4.27
CA HIS A 84 5.11 5.88 3.96
C HIS A 84 4.36 6.65 5.05
N PHE A 85 3.28 6.09 5.60
CA PHE A 85 2.58 6.68 6.73
C PHE A 85 3.50 6.83 7.95
N LEU A 86 4.15 5.73 8.36
CA LEU A 86 5.01 5.71 9.56
C LEU A 86 6.21 6.66 9.43
N MET A 87 6.89 6.68 8.28
CA MET A 87 8.01 7.60 8.04
C MET A 87 7.58 9.08 8.01
N THR A 88 6.35 9.36 7.56
CA THR A 88 5.81 10.72 7.54
C THR A 88 5.39 11.17 8.95
N ALA A 89 4.73 10.29 9.70
CA ALA A 89 4.20 10.59 11.03
C ALA A 89 5.27 10.55 12.13
N PHE A 90 6.30 9.69 11.99
CA PHE A 90 7.34 9.44 12.99
C PHE A 90 8.72 9.38 12.31
N PRO A 91 9.30 10.52 11.89
CA PRO A 91 10.56 10.55 11.14
C PRO A 91 11.77 10.03 11.94
N GLU A 92 11.67 9.97 13.26
CA GLU A 92 12.72 9.49 14.18
C GLU A 92 12.55 8.02 14.59
N CYS A 93 11.66 7.27 13.93
CA CYS A 93 11.40 5.85 14.20
C CYS A 93 12.20 4.96 13.23
N TYR A 94 13.20 4.21 13.72
CA TYR A 94 14.13 3.39 12.94
C TYR A 94 14.35 1.98 13.51
#